data_AF-A0A7W0UC26-F1
#
_entry.id   AF-A0A7W0UC26-F1
#
_cell.length_a   1.000
_cell.length_b   1.000
_cell.length_c   1.000
_cell.angle_alpha   90.00
_cell.angle_beta   90.00
_cell.angle_gamma   90.00
#
_symmetry.space_group_name_H-M   'P 1'
#
loop_
_entity.id
_entity.type
_entity.pdbx_description
1 polymer ?
#
loop_
_entity_poly.entity_id
_entity_poly.type
_entity_poly.pdbx_seq_one_letter_code
_entity_poly.pdbx_strand_id
1 'polypeptide(L)'
;MRILERLEQLYAIGDGPGANRPAYSPAEDEALAIAAGWMAEAGLEADFDTAGNLIGRLRGRRLELPELWTGSHLDSVPAGGRFDGALGVVAGIEAVERLGPQERTLAVVSFRGEEVGCLGSRARVESGDLPGAWVELHIEQGPRLDRAVAPLAVVPAIVGYARGEVTVTGRAGHAGTTPMDDRDDALVAAAERVLAIRAAALGITDAVATVGRLAVEPGGVNVIPASVTFSIDARAPDRDRLDRLVAAIGFEPVLRVEPVEMDEHVRGAARAALEELGVPVVELPSGAGHDAGILAAAGVPSAMLFVRSLNGGVSHSPDELSSPVDIALAVDALERTLRQLSR
;
A
#
# COMPACT_ATOMS: atom_id res chain seq x y z
N MET A 1 -24.80 6.96 -0.80
CA MET A 1 -24.26 5.89 -1.68
C MET A 1 -23.77 4.82 -0.74
N ARG A 2 -24.30 3.60 -0.83
CA ARG A 2 -24.07 2.51 0.15
C ARG A 2 -22.60 2.31 0.50
N ILE A 3 -21.70 2.41 -0.49
CA ILE A 3 -20.24 2.35 -0.30
C ILE A 3 -19.75 3.42 0.70
N LEU A 4 -20.12 4.69 0.51
CA LEU A 4 -19.68 5.77 1.41
C LEU A 4 -20.23 5.59 2.81
N GLU A 5 -21.49 5.17 2.94
CA GLU A 5 -22.10 4.90 4.24
C GLU A 5 -21.35 3.78 5.00
N ARG A 6 -20.97 2.70 4.29
CA ARG A 6 -20.13 1.63 4.85
C ARG A 6 -18.73 2.13 5.23
N LEU A 7 -18.10 2.96 4.41
CA LEU A 7 -16.80 3.56 4.73
C LEU A 7 -16.87 4.50 5.93
N GLU A 8 -17.92 5.31 6.08
CA GLU A 8 -18.13 6.14 7.28
C GLU A 8 -18.35 5.26 8.53
N GLN A 9 -19.06 4.15 8.40
CA GLN A 9 -19.22 3.19 9.52
C GLN A 9 -17.88 2.61 9.96
N LEU A 10 -17.02 2.18 9.02
CA LEU A 10 -15.67 1.70 9.35
C LEU A 10 -14.80 2.81 9.95
N TYR A 11 -14.86 4.02 9.40
CA TYR A 11 -14.08 5.17 9.85
C TYR A 11 -14.44 5.62 11.28
N ALA A 12 -15.68 5.37 11.72
CA ALA A 12 -16.13 5.67 13.07
C ALA A 12 -15.65 4.65 14.13
N ILE A 13 -15.03 3.54 13.73
CA ILE A 13 -14.53 2.51 14.64
C ILE A 13 -13.14 2.88 15.16
N GLY A 14 -12.98 2.75 16.48
CA GLY A 14 -11.78 3.12 17.21
C GLY A 14 -11.87 4.51 17.85
N ASP A 15 -10.99 4.80 18.80
CA ASP A 15 -10.91 6.09 19.47
C ASP A 15 -9.88 7.02 18.81
N GLY A 16 -10.12 8.33 18.84
CA GLY A 16 -9.15 9.35 18.43
C GLY A 16 -9.49 10.06 17.11
N PRO A 17 -8.59 10.93 16.61
CA PRO A 17 -8.78 11.59 15.33
C PRO A 17 -8.52 10.61 14.19
N GLY A 18 -9.48 10.42 13.28
CA GLY A 18 -9.32 9.52 12.13
C GLY A 18 -9.63 8.06 12.44
N ALA A 19 -9.35 7.18 11.45
CA ALA A 19 -9.44 5.75 11.66
C ALA A 19 -8.35 5.30 12.65
N ASN A 20 -8.70 4.39 13.56
CA ASN A 20 -7.76 3.82 14.51
C ASN A 20 -8.10 2.36 14.77
N ARG A 21 -7.78 1.50 13.79
CA ARG A 21 -7.99 0.06 13.86
C ARG A 21 -6.68 -0.71 13.69
N PRO A 22 -5.74 -0.66 14.66
CA PRO A 22 -4.48 -1.37 14.53
C PRO A 22 -4.68 -2.88 14.32
N ALA A 23 -3.76 -3.51 13.61
CA ALA A 23 -3.76 -4.95 13.37
C ALA A 23 -3.92 -5.77 14.67
N TYR A 24 -4.78 -6.77 14.62
CA TYR A 24 -5.15 -7.66 15.73
C TYR A 24 -5.77 -6.97 16.96
N SER A 25 -6.28 -5.75 16.80
CA SER A 25 -7.00 -5.03 17.85
C SER A 25 -8.50 -5.37 17.88
N PRO A 26 -9.18 -5.14 19.02
CA PRO A 26 -10.64 -5.25 19.09
C PRO A 26 -11.38 -4.36 18.08
N ALA A 27 -10.79 -3.22 17.70
CA ALA A 27 -11.37 -2.30 16.72
C ALA A 27 -11.29 -2.88 15.29
N GLU A 28 -10.21 -3.59 14.94
CA GLU A 28 -10.15 -4.34 13.68
C GLU A 28 -11.13 -5.53 13.71
N ASP A 29 -11.22 -6.25 14.82
CA ASP A 29 -12.17 -7.36 14.98
C ASP A 29 -13.63 -6.90 14.79
N GLU A 30 -13.99 -5.71 15.31
CA GLU A 30 -15.29 -5.09 15.09
C GLU A 30 -15.54 -4.76 13.61
N ALA A 31 -14.55 -4.15 12.93
CA ALA A 31 -14.63 -3.86 11.50
C ALA A 31 -14.81 -5.12 10.65
N LEU A 32 -14.08 -6.19 10.95
CA LEU A 32 -14.20 -7.49 10.29
C LEU A 32 -15.58 -8.11 10.53
N ALA A 33 -16.11 -8.05 11.75
CA ALA A 33 -17.44 -8.57 12.07
C ALA A 33 -18.55 -7.83 11.30
N ILE A 34 -18.45 -6.50 11.19
CA ILE A 34 -19.38 -5.68 10.40
C ILE A 34 -19.27 -6.04 8.91
N ALA A 35 -18.05 -6.13 8.38
CA ALA A 35 -17.81 -6.50 6.98
C ALA A 35 -18.34 -7.91 6.65
N ALA A 36 -18.19 -8.87 7.57
CA ALA A 36 -18.76 -10.21 7.43
C ALA A 36 -20.30 -10.17 7.33
N GLY A 37 -20.95 -9.29 8.09
CA GLY A 37 -22.38 -9.01 7.98
C GLY A 37 -22.76 -8.50 6.58
N TRP A 38 -22.02 -7.54 6.04
CA TRP A 38 -22.24 -7.03 4.69
C TRP A 38 -21.99 -8.07 3.59
N MET A 39 -20.99 -8.94 3.78
CA MET A 39 -20.75 -10.07 2.88
C MET A 39 -21.96 -11.02 2.89
N ALA A 40 -22.50 -11.35 4.07
CA ALA A 40 -23.69 -12.18 4.17
C ALA A 40 -24.93 -11.53 3.54
N GLU A 41 -25.15 -10.22 3.74
CA GLU A 41 -26.21 -9.46 3.07
C GLU A 41 -26.12 -9.51 1.55
N ALA A 42 -24.88 -9.49 1.02
CA ALA A 42 -24.59 -9.60 -0.41
C ALA A 42 -24.66 -11.06 -0.93
N GLY A 43 -24.95 -12.04 -0.08
CA GLY A 43 -25.08 -13.46 -0.44
C GLY A 43 -23.76 -14.23 -0.48
N LEU A 44 -22.68 -13.69 0.10
CA LEU A 44 -21.39 -14.36 0.21
C LEU A 44 -21.34 -15.25 1.46
N GLU A 45 -20.77 -16.44 1.33
CA GLU A 45 -20.41 -17.32 2.44
C GLU A 45 -19.15 -16.78 3.12
N ALA A 46 -19.32 -16.02 4.20
CA ALA A 46 -18.23 -15.40 4.97
C ALA A 46 -17.67 -16.35 6.04
N ASP A 47 -16.35 -16.51 6.07
CA ASP A 47 -15.62 -17.28 7.07
C ASP A 47 -14.25 -16.65 7.38
N PHE A 48 -13.63 -17.05 8.48
CA PHE A 48 -12.31 -16.62 8.90
C PHE A 48 -11.29 -17.76 8.76
N ASP A 49 -10.15 -17.48 8.14
CA ASP A 49 -9.06 -18.45 8.11
C ASP A 49 -8.25 -18.48 9.43
N THR A 50 -7.24 -19.34 9.50
CA THR A 50 -6.40 -19.50 10.69
C THR A 50 -5.51 -18.30 11.00
N ALA A 51 -5.27 -17.42 10.03
CA ALA A 51 -4.55 -16.15 10.22
C ALA A 51 -5.50 -15.00 10.62
N GLY A 52 -6.81 -15.28 10.63
CA GLY A 52 -7.88 -14.32 10.91
C GLY A 52 -8.33 -13.53 9.69
N ASN A 53 -7.88 -13.85 8.47
CA ASN A 53 -8.38 -13.18 7.27
C ASN A 53 -9.87 -13.47 7.11
N LEU A 54 -10.65 -12.43 6.81
CA LEU A 54 -12.06 -12.60 6.47
C LEU A 54 -12.19 -12.88 4.97
N ILE A 55 -12.87 -13.97 4.62
CA ILE A 55 -13.08 -14.39 3.24
C ILE A 55 -14.57 -14.64 3.00
N GLY A 56 -15.20 -13.81 2.19
CA GLY A 56 -16.56 -14.02 1.69
C GLY A 56 -16.53 -14.65 0.30
N ARG A 57 -17.18 -15.81 0.11
CA ARG A 57 -17.24 -16.49 -1.20
C ARG A 57 -18.63 -16.45 -1.81
N LEU A 58 -18.73 -15.99 -3.05
CA LEU A 58 -19.91 -16.16 -3.89
C LEU A 58 -19.69 -17.34 -4.84
N ARG A 59 -20.35 -18.47 -4.56
CA ARG A 59 -20.15 -19.72 -5.31
C ARG A 59 -20.41 -19.54 -6.80
N GLY A 60 -19.44 -19.99 -7.60
CA GLY A 60 -19.56 -20.07 -9.05
C GLY A 60 -20.35 -21.29 -9.51
N ARG A 61 -20.63 -21.35 -10.82
CA ARG A 61 -21.29 -22.50 -11.47
C ARG A 61 -20.36 -23.70 -11.64
N ARG A 62 -19.05 -23.47 -11.66
CA ARG A 62 -17.99 -24.44 -11.93
C ARG A 62 -16.94 -24.39 -10.83
N LEU A 63 -17.14 -25.20 -9.79
CA LEU A 63 -16.32 -25.23 -8.57
C LEU A 63 -14.90 -25.80 -8.81
N GLU A 64 -14.67 -26.45 -9.96
CA GLU A 64 -13.36 -26.94 -10.35
C GLU A 64 -12.44 -25.86 -10.90
N LEU A 65 -12.99 -24.70 -11.27
CA LEU A 65 -12.19 -23.59 -11.77
C LEU A 65 -11.52 -22.84 -10.61
N PRO A 66 -10.25 -22.42 -10.75
CA PRO A 66 -9.60 -21.54 -9.79
C PRO A 66 -10.43 -20.30 -9.48
N GLU A 67 -10.53 -19.98 -8.18
CA GLU A 67 -11.29 -18.82 -7.69
C GLU A 67 -10.65 -17.50 -8.17
N LEU A 68 -11.48 -16.47 -8.34
CA LEU A 68 -11.05 -15.10 -8.62
C LEU A 68 -11.32 -14.26 -7.37
N TRP A 69 -10.27 -13.67 -6.82
CA TRP A 69 -10.36 -12.95 -5.56
C TRP A 69 -10.21 -11.44 -5.77
N THR A 70 -10.83 -10.67 -4.90
CA THR A 70 -10.68 -9.22 -4.78
C THR A 70 -10.74 -8.81 -3.32
N GLY A 71 -10.33 -7.59 -3.00
CA GLY A 71 -10.36 -7.07 -1.65
C GLY A 71 -9.12 -6.24 -1.34
N SER A 72 -8.81 -6.12 -0.05
CA SER A 72 -7.65 -5.40 0.49
C SER A 72 -7.59 -5.67 2.00
N HIS A 73 -7.46 -4.67 2.87
CA HIS A 73 -7.39 -4.79 4.33
C HIS A 73 -8.39 -3.89 5.07
N LEU A 74 -8.59 -4.15 6.37
CA LEU A 74 -9.44 -3.34 7.26
C LEU A 74 -8.68 -2.78 8.47
N ASP A 75 -7.48 -3.25 8.77
CA ASP A 75 -6.61 -2.56 9.72
C ASP A 75 -6.19 -1.18 9.17
N SER A 76 -5.87 -0.28 10.09
CA SER A 76 -5.36 1.06 9.77
C SER A 76 -4.23 1.44 10.71
N VAL A 77 -3.34 2.32 10.25
CA VAL A 77 -2.50 3.09 11.18
C VAL A 77 -3.34 3.94 12.16
N PRO A 78 -2.79 4.28 13.34
CA PRO A 78 -3.39 5.28 14.21
C PRO A 78 -3.51 6.64 13.51
N ALA A 79 -4.68 7.27 13.63
CA ALA A 79 -5.02 8.48 12.90
C ALA A 79 -4.96 8.32 11.37
N GLY A 80 -5.36 7.15 10.89
CA GLY A 80 -5.46 6.84 9.47
C GLY A 80 -6.65 7.50 8.79
N GLY A 81 -6.70 7.32 7.47
CA GLY A 81 -7.75 7.83 6.61
C GLY A 81 -9.01 6.96 6.58
N ARG A 82 -9.96 7.36 5.73
CA ARG A 82 -11.24 6.67 5.55
C ARG A 82 -11.19 5.55 4.51
N PHE A 83 -10.25 5.63 3.58
CA PHE A 83 -10.27 4.87 2.32
C PHE A 83 -9.14 3.84 2.22
N ASP A 84 -7.97 4.12 2.81
CA ASP A 84 -6.83 3.19 2.87
C ASP A 84 -7.25 1.79 3.35
N GLY A 85 -7.01 0.77 2.52
CA GLY A 85 -7.54 -0.60 2.67
C GLY A 85 -9.07 -0.75 2.54
N ALA A 86 -9.81 -0.03 3.38
CA ALA A 86 -11.26 -0.15 3.54
C ALA A 86 -12.04 0.03 2.23
N LEU A 87 -11.57 0.91 1.34
CA LEU A 87 -12.16 1.09 0.02
C LEU A 87 -12.13 -0.20 -0.80
N GLY A 88 -11.02 -0.93 -0.81
CA GLY A 88 -10.86 -2.16 -1.58
C GLY A 88 -11.81 -3.25 -1.12
N VAL A 89 -11.97 -3.42 0.20
CA VAL A 89 -12.89 -4.40 0.79
C VAL A 89 -14.35 -4.03 0.50
N VAL A 90 -14.76 -2.79 0.78
CA VAL A 90 -16.16 -2.36 0.58
C VAL A 90 -16.53 -2.36 -0.90
N ALA A 91 -15.64 -1.90 -1.79
CA ALA A 91 -15.85 -1.95 -3.23
C ALA A 91 -15.89 -3.39 -3.76
N GLY A 92 -15.06 -4.29 -3.23
CA GLY A 92 -15.09 -5.71 -3.56
C GLY A 92 -16.44 -6.35 -3.25
N ILE A 93 -16.99 -6.10 -2.05
CA ILE A 93 -18.34 -6.57 -1.67
C ILE A 93 -19.38 -6.05 -2.66
N GLU A 94 -19.38 -4.75 -2.94
CA GLU A 94 -20.34 -4.13 -3.85
C GLU A 94 -20.22 -4.66 -5.29
N ALA A 95 -19.00 -4.79 -5.82
CA ALA A 95 -18.76 -5.30 -7.16
C ALA A 95 -19.20 -6.76 -7.32
N VAL A 96 -18.86 -7.62 -6.35
CA VAL A 96 -19.26 -9.04 -6.36
C VAL A 96 -20.77 -9.20 -6.21
N GLU A 97 -21.42 -8.41 -5.36
CA GLU A 97 -22.89 -8.40 -5.21
C GLU A 97 -23.59 -8.02 -6.53
N ARG A 98 -23.12 -6.96 -7.20
CA ARG A 98 -23.67 -6.52 -8.49
C ARG A 98 -23.51 -7.54 -9.61
N LEU A 99 -22.37 -8.25 -9.63
CA LEU A 99 -22.10 -9.29 -10.62
C LEU A 99 -23.00 -10.51 -10.44
N GLY A 100 -23.26 -10.91 -9.20
CA GLY A 100 -23.88 -12.18 -8.89
C GLY A 100 -23.04 -13.39 -9.37
N PRO A 101 -23.59 -14.61 -9.27
CA PRO A 101 -22.86 -15.84 -9.57
C PRO A 101 -22.31 -15.93 -11.01
N GLN A 102 -21.01 -16.18 -11.12
CA GLN A 102 -20.27 -16.34 -12.39
C GLN A 102 -19.91 -17.81 -12.67
N GLU A 103 -19.12 -18.09 -13.71
CA GLU A 103 -18.60 -19.46 -13.95
C GLU A 103 -17.68 -19.88 -12.81
N ARG A 104 -16.72 -19.03 -12.45
CA ARG A 104 -15.79 -19.22 -11.33
C ARG A 104 -16.38 -18.70 -10.02
N THR A 105 -15.96 -19.27 -8.90
CA THR A 105 -16.22 -18.68 -7.58
C THR A 105 -15.51 -17.33 -7.46
N LEU A 106 -16.24 -16.32 -7.02
CA LEU A 106 -15.68 -15.02 -6.66
C LEU A 106 -15.48 -14.98 -5.15
N ALA A 107 -14.38 -14.39 -4.68
CA ALA A 107 -14.20 -14.13 -3.26
C ALA A 107 -13.82 -12.68 -2.99
N VAL A 108 -14.31 -12.15 -1.88
CA VAL A 108 -13.87 -10.88 -1.30
C VAL A 108 -13.08 -11.18 -0.04
N VAL A 109 -11.86 -10.65 0.05
CA VAL A 109 -10.94 -10.90 1.15
C VAL A 109 -10.61 -9.60 1.86
N SER A 110 -10.66 -9.62 3.19
CA SER A 110 -9.96 -8.65 4.03
C SER A 110 -8.77 -9.37 4.66
N PHE A 111 -7.57 -9.06 4.18
CA PHE A 111 -6.35 -9.52 4.83
C PHE A 111 -6.16 -8.77 6.15
N ARG A 112 -5.59 -9.46 7.15
CA ARG A 112 -5.23 -8.85 8.44
C ARG A 112 -3.79 -8.38 8.44
N GLY A 113 -3.57 -7.23 9.08
CA GLY A 113 -2.22 -6.73 9.37
C GLY A 113 -1.43 -6.36 8.11
N GLU A 114 -2.08 -5.71 7.16
CA GLU A 114 -1.42 -5.15 5.98
C GLU A 114 -0.41 -4.08 6.41
N GLU A 115 -0.83 -3.16 7.28
CA GLU A 115 -0.07 -1.97 7.72
C GLU A 115 1.19 -2.34 8.51
N VAL A 116 1.25 -3.57 9.02
CA VAL A 116 2.36 -4.12 9.81
C VAL A 116 3.16 -5.19 9.06
N GLY A 117 2.96 -5.31 7.74
CA GLY A 117 3.78 -6.13 6.86
C GLY A 117 3.05 -7.23 6.10
N CYS A 118 1.76 -7.04 5.79
CA CYS A 118 0.93 -7.98 5.03
C CYS A 118 0.88 -9.38 5.66
N LEU A 119 0.65 -9.44 6.98
CA LEU A 119 0.71 -10.69 7.74
C LEU A 119 -0.29 -11.73 7.21
N GLY A 120 -1.51 -11.29 6.91
CA GLY A 120 -2.59 -12.12 6.41
C GLY A 120 -2.32 -12.76 5.06
N SER A 121 -1.89 -11.98 4.07
CA SER A 121 -1.56 -12.50 2.73
C SER A 121 -0.30 -13.38 2.74
N ARG A 122 0.71 -13.05 3.57
CA ARG A 122 1.89 -13.92 3.77
C ARG A 122 1.50 -15.27 4.33
N ALA A 123 0.64 -15.32 5.34
CA ALA A 123 0.15 -16.57 5.89
C ALA A 123 -0.62 -17.41 4.84
N ARG A 124 -1.36 -16.76 3.93
CA ARG A 124 -1.99 -17.47 2.79
C ARG A 124 -0.96 -18.08 1.85
N VAL A 125 0.06 -17.33 1.47
CA VAL A 125 1.16 -17.84 0.64
C VAL A 125 1.85 -19.04 1.32
N GLU A 126 2.12 -18.96 2.61
CA GLU A 126 2.70 -20.07 3.38
C GLU A 126 1.79 -21.31 3.42
N SER A 127 0.47 -21.11 3.51
CA SER A 127 -0.49 -22.22 3.50
C SER A 127 -0.66 -22.89 2.12
N GLY A 128 -0.28 -22.20 1.05
CA GLY A 128 -0.44 -22.66 -0.34
C GLY A 128 -1.87 -22.57 -0.88
N ASP A 129 -2.83 -22.08 -0.10
CA ASP A 129 -4.21 -21.88 -0.52
C ASP A 129 -4.34 -20.50 -1.20
N LEU A 130 -4.16 -20.47 -2.52
CA LEU A 130 -4.06 -19.27 -3.32
C LEU A 130 -5.12 -19.25 -4.44
N PRO A 131 -5.65 -18.06 -4.81
CA PRO A 131 -6.59 -17.95 -5.90
C PRO A 131 -5.93 -18.12 -7.26
N GLY A 132 -6.75 -18.30 -8.30
CA GLY A 132 -6.28 -18.29 -9.68
C GLY A 132 -5.92 -16.89 -10.20
N ALA A 133 -6.52 -15.84 -9.61
CA ALA A 133 -6.18 -14.45 -9.88
C ALA A 133 -6.64 -13.52 -8.73
N TRP A 134 -6.02 -12.35 -8.63
CA TRP A 134 -6.28 -11.32 -7.63
C TRP A 134 -6.46 -9.94 -8.28
N VAL A 135 -7.49 -9.19 -7.88
CA VAL A 135 -7.66 -7.79 -8.27
C VAL A 135 -7.91 -6.95 -7.03
N GLU A 136 -7.00 -6.03 -6.72
CA GLU A 136 -7.13 -5.13 -5.57
C GLU A 136 -7.45 -3.70 -6.02
N LEU A 137 -8.47 -3.12 -5.40
CA LEU A 137 -8.80 -1.71 -5.58
C LEU A 137 -8.26 -0.93 -4.40
N HIS A 138 -7.54 0.15 -4.67
CA HIS A 138 -6.91 0.95 -3.62
C HIS A 138 -6.92 2.44 -3.98
N ILE A 139 -6.77 3.32 -3.00
CA ILE A 139 -6.43 4.72 -3.29
C ILE A 139 -4.96 4.84 -3.70
N GLU A 140 -4.61 5.87 -4.46
CA GLU A 140 -3.23 6.09 -4.93
C GLU A 140 -2.23 6.33 -3.79
N GLN A 141 -2.68 6.98 -2.70
CA GLN A 141 -1.82 7.48 -1.60
C GLN A 141 -0.76 8.48 -2.07
N GLY A 142 -1.00 9.11 -3.22
CA GLY A 142 -0.12 10.05 -3.88
C GLY A 142 -0.88 11.09 -4.70
N PRO A 143 -0.20 12.16 -5.16
CA PRO A 143 -0.86 13.26 -5.86
C PRO A 143 -0.86 13.12 -7.39
N ARG A 144 -0.37 12.01 -7.97
CA ARG A 144 -0.09 11.95 -9.40
C ARG A 144 -1.37 11.89 -10.22
N LEU A 145 -2.40 11.15 -9.79
CA LEU A 145 -3.70 11.12 -10.47
C LEU A 145 -4.43 12.45 -10.34
N ASP A 146 -4.33 13.12 -9.19
CA ASP A 146 -4.88 14.46 -9.01
C ASP A 146 -4.23 15.48 -9.95
N ARG A 147 -2.89 15.48 -10.02
CA ARG A 147 -2.13 16.33 -10.95
C ARG A 147 -2.40 16.00 -12.42
N ALA A 148 -2.63 14.73 -12.74
CA ALA A 148 -2.98 14.28 -14.09
C ALA A 148 -4.46 14.48 -14.42
N VAL A 149 -5.30 14.88 -13.45
CA VAL A 149 -6.76 14.96 -13.57
C VAL A 149 -7.36 13.63 -14.05
N ALA A 150 -6.75 12.52 -13.65
CA ALA A 150 -7.22 11.17 -13.95
C ALA A 150 -7.95 10.62 -12.73
N PRO A 151 -9.15 10.04 -12.88
CA PRO A 151 -9.89 9.51 -11.72
C PRO A 151 -9.33 8.15 -11.26
N LEU A 152 -8.79 7.36 -12.20
CA LEU A 152 -8.33 6.00 -11.99
C LEU A 152 -6.99 5.73 -12.69
N ALA A 153 -6.29 4.69 -12.25
CA ALA A 153 -5.15 4.11 -12.97
C ALA A 153 -5.07 2.59 -12.81
N VAL A 154 -4.39 1.94 -13.75
CA VAL A 154 -3.96 0.55 -13.62
C VAL A 154 -2.54 0.54 -13.06
N VAL A 155 -2.29 -0.29 -12.04
CA VAL A 155 -0.97 -0.41 -11.43
C VAL A 155 -0.14 -1.45 -12.19
N PRO A 156 0.98 -1.08 -12.82
CA PRO A 156 1.83 -2.02 -13.55
C PRO A 156 2.76 -2.82 -12.64
N ALA A 157 3.14 -2.24 -11.50
CA ALA A 157 4.07 -2.84 -10.54
C ALA A 157 3.94 -2.18 -9.17
N ILE A 158 4.35 -2.92 -8.13
CA ILE A 158 4.63 -2.39 -6.79
C ILE A 158 6.13 -2.18 -6.67
N VAL A 159 6.56 -0.99 -6.24
CA VAL A 159 7.98 -0.65 -6.18
C VAL A 159 8.75 -1.53 -5.20
N GLY A 160 10.01 -1.79 -5.53
CA GLY A 160 10.96 -2.39 -4.60
C GLY A 160 11.51 -1.33 -3.65
N TYR A 161 11.99 -1.76 -2.49
CA TYR A 161 12.61 -0.87 -1.53
C TYR A 161 13.77 -1.51 -0.77
N ALA A 162 14.70 -0.66 -0.34
CA ALA A 162 15.84 -0.98 0.48
C ALA A 162 15.86 -0.03 1.68
N ARG A 163 15.95 -0.60 2.88
CA ARG A 163 15.96 0.14 4.14
C ARG A 163 17.18 -0.22 4.98
N GLY A 164 17.72 0.76 5.68
CA GLY A 164 18.86 0.56 6.57
C GLY A 164 19.10 1.77 7.45
N GLU A 165 20.16 1.69 8.25
CA GLU A 165 20.67 2.81 9.02
C GLU A 165 22.14 3.02 8.71
N VAL A 166 22.59 4.26 8.84
CA VAL A 166 24.02 4.56 8.80
C VAL A 166 24.39 5.45 9.97
N THR A 167 25.51 5.11 10.61
CA THR A 167 26.14 5.90 11.66
C THR A 167 27.34 6.65 11.08
N VAL A 168 27.36 7.96 11.32
CA VAL A 168 28.52 8.82 11.07
C VAL A 168 29.14 9.14 12.43
N THR A 169 30.43 8.87 12.57
CA THR A 169 31.19 9.14 13.78
C THR A 169 32.11 10.33 13.56
N GLY A 170 32.24 11.15 14.60
CA GLY A 170 33.20 12.23 14.69
C GLY A 170 33.75 12.31 16.12
N ARG A 171 34.03 13.52 16.60
CA ARG A 171 34.63 13.74 17.92
C ARG A 171 33.87 14.81 18.71
N ALA A 172 33.40 14.43 19.90
CA ALA A 172 32.82 15.38 20.84
C ALA A 172 33.83 16.47 21.22
N GLY A 173 33.33 17.70 21.31
CA GLY A 173 34.10 18.86 21.71
C GLY A 173 33.18 19.96 22.22
N HIS A 174 33.75 20.95 22.90
CA HIS A 174 32.96 22.08 23.41
C HIS A 174 32.68 23.07 22.27
N ALA A 175 31.40 23.39 22.04
CA ALA A 175 30.98 24.18 20.88
C ALA A 175 31.55 25.61 20.85
N GLY A 176 31.90 26.17 22.01
CA GLY A 176 32.46 27.53 22.10
C GLY A 176 33.98 27.62 22.07
N THR A 177 34.71 26.54 22.37
CA THR A 177 36.18 26.59 22.55
C THR A 177 36.95 25.71 21.58
N THR A 178 36.27 24.81 20.87
CA THR A 178 36.90 24.03 19.79
C THR A 178 36.93 24.89 18.52
N PRO A 179 38.11 25.21 17.96
CA PRO A 179 38.25 25.94 16.69
C PRO A 179 37.48 25.25 15.56
N MET A 180 37.06 26.00 14.53
CA MET A 180 36.23 25.46 13.43
C MET A 180 37.00 24.52 12.51
N ASP A 181 38.28 24.79 12.29
CA ASP A 181 39.23 24.01 11.48
C ASP A 181 39.68 22.71 12.16
N ASP A 182 39.42 22.55 13.46
CA ASP A 182 39.77 21.35 14.25
C ASP A 182 38.58 20.41 14.51
N ARG A 183 37.39 20.72 13.97
CA ARG A 183 36.17 19.95 14.24
C ARG A 183 36.10 18.71 13.37
N ASP A 184 35.71 17.62 14.02
CA ASP A 184 35.24 16.39 13.38
C ASP A 184 33.77 16.23 13.79
N ASP A 185 32.89 17.00 13.15
CA ASP A 185 31.49 17.17 13.55
C ASP A 185 30.59 16.17 12.82
N ALA A 186 30.11 15.17 13.57
CA ALA A 186 29.30 14.08 12.99
C ALA A 186 27.97 14.58 12.40
N LEU A 187 27.39 15.66 12.93
CA LEU A 187 26.11 16.18 12.46
C LEU A 187 26.26 16.95 11.16
N VAL A 188 27.35 17.71 11.00
CA VAL A 188 27.66 18.37 9.73
C VAL A 188 27.87 17.32 8.64
N ALA A 189 28.69 16.29 8.90
CA ALA A 189 28.92 15.21 7.95
C ALA A 189 27.63 14.41 7.64
N ALA A 190 26.77 14.17 8.63
CA ALA A 190 25.46 13.55 8.40
C ALA A 190 24.54 14.44 7.54
N ALA A 191 24.51 15.75 7.76
CA ALA A 191 23.71 16.68 6.96
C ALA A 191 24.14 16.70 5.48
N GLU A 192 25.45 16.65 5.21
CA GLU A 192 25.97 16.51 3.83
C GLU A 192 25.48 15.21 3.18
N ARG A 193 25.49 14.10 3.93
CA ARG A 193 24.99 12.81 3.43
C ARG A 193 23.48 12.81 3.18
N VAL A 194 22.68 13.47 4.04
CA VAL A 194 21.23 13.63 3.81
C VAL A 194 20.97 14.35 2.49
N LEU A 195 21.72 15.41 2.19
CA LEU A 195 21.61 16.13 0.92
C LEU A 195 22.06 15.26 -0.27
N ALA A 196 23.14 14.49 -0.12
CA ALA A 196 23.63 13.58 -1.15
C ALA A 196 22.62 12.45 -1.45
N ILE A 197 21.95 11.89 -0.43
CA ILE A 197 20.89 10.88 -0.59
C ILE A 197 19.74 11.43 -1.44
N ARG A 198 19.28 12.64 -1.13
CA ARG A 198 18.25 13.32 -1.92
C ARG A 198 18.71 13.53 -3.37
N ALA A 199 19.95 13.97 -3.57
CA ALA A 199 20.51 14.18 -4.90
C ALA A 199 20.62 12.87 -5.71
N ALA A 200 21.00 11.77 -5.07
CA ALA A 200 21.07 10.44 -5.69
C ALA A 200 19.68 9.99 -6.19
N ALA A 201 18.63 10.15 -5.37
CA ALA A 201 17.27 9.83 -5.78
C ALA A 201 16.79 10.68 -6.95
N LEU A 202 17.03 12.00 -6.91
CA LEU A 202 16.68 12.90 -8.02
C LEU A 202 17.41 12.57 -9.34
N GLY A 203 18.58 11.93 -9.25
CA GLY A 203 19.34 11.48 -10.40
C GLY A 203 18.78 10.22 -11.09
N ILE A 204 17.78 9.55 -10.49
CA ILE A 204 17.19 8.32 -11.02
C ILE A 204 15.69 8.53 -11.20
N THR A 205 15.22 8.47 -12.44
CA THR A 205 13.81 8.64 -12.78
C THR A 205 12.92 7.67 -11.99
N ASP A 206 11.85 8.21 -11.39
CA ASP A 206 10.87 7.51 -10.56
C ASP A 206 11.43 6.82 -9.30
N ALA A 207 12.67 7.10 -8.92
CA ALA A 207 13.22 6.71 -7.64
C ALA A 207 12.91 7.75 -6.55
N VAL A 208 12.79 7.28 -5.31
CA VAL A 208 12.69 8.15 -4.12
C VAL A 208 13.61 7.63 -3.04
N ALA A 209 14.18 8.53 -2.25
CA ALA A 209 14.91 8.18 -1.05
C ALA A 209 14.65 9.19 0.06
N THR A 210 14.48 8.69 1.28
CA THR A 210 14.08 9.49 2.45
C THR A 210 14.95 9.15 3.64
N VAL A 211 15.46 10.17 4.31
CA VAL A 211 15.99 10.07 5.68
C VAL A 211 14.89 10.51 6.63
N GLY A 212 14.24 9.54 7.29
CA GLY A 212 13.06 9.79 8.12
C GLY A 212 13.36 9.95 9.61
N ARG A 213 14.51 9.47 10.08
CA ARG A 213 14.95 9.54 11.48
C ARG A 213 16.41 9.95 11.54
N LEU A 214 16.74 10.79 12.53
CA LEU A 214 18.10 11.22 12.82
C LEU A 214 18.28 11.30 14.34
N ALA A 215 19.24 10.54 14.87
CA ALA A 215 19.58 10.48 16.28
C ALA A 215 20.98 11.08 16.48
N VAL A 216 21.07 12.17 17.23
CA VAL A 216 22.31 12.94 17.46
C VAL A 216 22.82 12.70 18.88
N GLU A 217 24.06 12.28 19.01
CA GLU A 217 24.70 12.05 20.30
C GLU A 217 25.96 12.93 20.49
N PRO A 218 26.12 13.58 21.66
CA PRO A 218 25.28 13.48 22.86
C PRO A 218 24.04 14.39 22.83
N GLY A 219 23.83 15.19 21.79
CA GLY A 219 22.63 16.04 21.62
C GLY A 219 22.60 17.31 22.47
N GLY A 220 23.68 17.64 23.17
CA GLY A 220 23.80 18.90 23.92
C GLY A 220 24.00 20.08 22.97
N VAL A 221 23.23 21.17 23.17
CA VAL A 221 23.30 22.39 22.32
C VAL A 221 24.69 23.03 22.27
N ASN A 222 25.51 22.81 23.29
CA ASN A 222 26.87 23.33 23.44
C ASN A 222 27.96 22.26 23.24
N VAL A 223 27.62 21.11 22.63
CA VAL A 223 28.55 20.00 22.39
C VAL A 223 28.56 19.67 20.90
N ILE A 224 29.75 19.63 20.30
CA ILE A 224 29.94 19.12 18.94
C ILE A 224 29.52 17.64 18.93
N PRO A 225 28.60 17.23 18.04
CA PRO A 225 28.15 15.84 17.98
C PRO A 225 29.28 14.87 17.66
N ALA A 226 29.38 13.81 18.47
CA ALA A 226 30.36 12.73 18.25
C ALA A 226 29.81 11.61 17.37
N SER A 227 28.49 11.44 17.32
CA SER A 227 27.86 10.38 16.55
C SER A 227 26.49 10.83 16.08
N VAL A 228 26.16 10.48 14.85
CA VAL A 228 24.81 10.62 14.30
C VAL A 228 24.42 9.35 13.57
N THR A 229 23.32 8.74 13.99
CA THR A 229 22.71 7.61 13.29
C THR A 229 21.45 8.08 12.59
N PHE A 230 21.29 7.77 11.31
CA PHE A 230 20.10 8.13 10.56
C PHE A 230 19.58 6.96 9.71
N SER A 231 18.26 6.96 9.48
CA SER A 231 17.60 5.94 8.66
C SER A 231 17.67 6.27 7.18
N ILE A 232 17.58 5.26 6.33
CA ILE A 232 17.44 5.38 4.88
C ILE A 232 16.27 4.48 4.45
N ASP A 233 15.31 5.05 3.70
CA ASP A 233 14.28 4.32 2.95
C ASP A 233 14.43 4.73 1.48
N ALA A 234 14.88 3.79 0.64
CA ALA A 234 15.13 3.99 -0.78
C ALA A 234 14.18 3.09 -1.59
N ARG A 235 13.42 3.66 -2.54
CA ARG A 235 12.44 2.92 -3.35
C ARG A 235 12.61 3.20 -4.83
N ALA A 236 12.33 2.19 -5.66
CA ALA A 236 12.37 2.30 -7.11
C ALA A 236 11.44 1.28 -7.80
N PRO A 237 10.92 1.60 -8.99
CA PRO A 237 9.90 0.77 -9.65
C PRO A 237 10.44 -0.55 -10.23
N ASP A 238 11.76 -0.66 -10.42
CA ASP A 238 12.40 -1.89 -10.89
C ASP A 238 13.75 -2.12 -10.20
N ARG A 239 14.25 -3.36 -10.35
CA ARG A 239 15.49 -3.83 -9.73
C ARG A 239 16.69 -2.99 -10.15
N ASP A 240 16.83 -2.69 -11.44
CA ASP A 240 17.99 -1.97 -11.96
C ASP A 240 18.07 -0.57 -11.39
N ARG A 241 16.93 0.12 -11.28
CA ARG A 241 16.83 1.44 -10.64
C ARG A 241 17.12 1.36 -9.14
N LEU A 242 16.61 0.35 -8.44
CA LEU A 242 16.87 0.15 -7.02
C LEU A 242 18.35 -0.10 -6.75
N ASP A 243 19.00 -0.95 -7.56
CA ASP A 243 20.42 -1.26 -7.44
C ASP A 243 21.29 -0.03 -7.69
N ARG A 244 20.98 0.75 -8.73
CA ARG A 244 21.67 2.03 -8.97
C ARG A 244 21.48 3.00 -7.82
N LEU A 245 20.29 3.07 -7.23
CA LEU A 245 20.00 3.98 -6.12
C LEU A 245 20.76 3.58 -4.85
N VAL A 246 20.73 2.29 -4.48
CA VAL A 246 21.46 1.77 -3.32
C VAL A 246 22.97 2.00 -3.49
N ALA A 247 23.51 1.70 -4.69
CA ALA A 247 24.91 1.95 -5.00
C ALA A 247 25.28 3.44 -4.95
N ALA A 248 24.42 4.34 -5.46
CA ALA A 248 24.65 5.78 -5.44
C ALA A 248 24.58 6.37 -4.02
N ILE A 249 23.73 5.82 -3.15
CA ILE A 249 23.65 6.22 -1.73
C ILE A 249 24.84 5.67 -0.93
N GLY A 250 25.33 4.48 -1.27
CA GLY A 250 26.47 3.84 -0.62
C GLY A 250 26.15 3.38 0.81
N PHE A 251 25.10 2.56 0.96
CA PHE A 251 24.73 1.93 2.23
C PHE A 251 24.45 0.43 2.05
N GLU A 252 24.59 -0.34 3.11
CA GLU A 252 24.21 -1.75 3.15
C GLU A 252 22.77 -1.87 3.68
N PRO A 253 21.80 -2.32 2.87
CA PRO A 253 20.42 -2.48 3.33
C PRO A 253 20.29 -3.60 4.37
N VAL A 254 19.59 -3.32 5.46
CA VAL A 254 19.19 -4.33 6.46
C VAL A 254 17.94 -5.07 5.99
N LEU A 255 17.05 -4.38 5.30
CA LEU A 255 15.85 -4.95 4.69
C LEU A 255 15.84 -4.58 3.21
N ARG A 256 15.56 -5.57 2.37
CA ARG A 256 15.37 -5.37 0.94
C ARG A 256 14.18 -6.18 0.44
N VAL A 257 13.31 -5.52 -0.30
CA VAL A 257 12.16 -6.12 -0.98
C VAL A 257 12.27 -5.80 -2.46
N GLU A 258 12.18 -6.85 -3.28
CA GLU A 258 12.25 -6.70 -4.73
C GLU A 258 10.94 -6.12 -5.27
N PRO A 259 11.00 -5.31 -6.35
CA PRO A 259 9.80 -4.87 -7.06
C PRO A 259 9.07 -6.07 -7.65
N VAL A 260 7.75 -5.94 -7.75
CA VAL A 260 6.88 -7.02 -8.26
C VAL A 260 5.99 -6.46 -9.36
N GLU A 261 6.06 -7.08 -10.54
CA GLU A 261 5.20 -6.73 -11.67
C GLU A 261 3.81 -7.34 -11.51
N MET A 262 2.79 -6.58 -11.90
CA MET A 262 1.42 -7.05 -12.00
C MET A 262 1.21 -7.79 -13.33
N ASP A 263 0.39 -8.83 -13.32
CA ASP A 263 0.18 -9.73 -14.45
C ASP A 263 -0.48 -9.04 -15.65
N GLU A 264 0.07 -9.23 -16.85
CA GLU A 264 -0.41 -8.53 -18.07
C GLU A 264 -1.82 -8.94 -18.47
N HIS A 265 -2.24 -10.20 -18.24
CA HIS A 265 -3.60 -10.63 -18.55
C HIS A 265 -4.62 -9.97 -17.63
N VAL A 266 -4.34 -9.95 -16.31
CA VAL A 266 -5.22 -9.33 -15.32
C VAL A 266 -5.25 -7.81 -15.50
N ARG A 267 -4.09 -7.17 -15.73
CA ARG A 267 -4.00 -5.74 -16.09
C ARG A 267 -4.73 -5.42 -17.39
N GLY A 268 -4.67 -6.32 -18.39
CA GLY A 268 -5.39 -6.16 -19.64
C GLY A 268 -6.90 -6.08 -19.45
N ALA A 269 -7.46 -6.89 -18.55
CA ALA A 269 -8.87 -6.82 -18.19
C ALA A 269 -9.22 -5.49 -17.48
N ALA A 270 -8.35 -5.02 -16.58
CA ALA A 270 -8.52 -3.73 -15.92
C ALA A 270 -8.45 -2.56 -16.92
N ARG A 271 -7.50 -2.59 -17.85
CA ARG A 271 -7.37 -1.60 -18.93
C ARG A 271 -8.64 -1.56 -19.79
N ALA A 272 -9.12 -2.72 -20.24
CA ALA A 272 -10.33 -2.83 -21.04
C ALA A 272 -11.58 -2.32 -20.29
N ALA A 273 -11.66 -2.54 -18.97
CA ALA A 273 -12.74 -2.01 -18.14
C ALA A 273 -12.74 -0.47 -18.08
N LEU A 274 -11.57 0.15 -17.97
CA LEU A 274 -11.42 1.62 -18.00
C LEU A 274 -11.80 2.20 -19.36
N GLU A 275 -11.36 1.54 -20.46
CA GLU A 275 -11.72 1.93 -21.82
C GLU A 275 -13.24 1.86 -22.06
N GLU A 276 -13.90 0.80 -21.60
CA GLU A 276 -15.37 0.64 -21.71
C GLU A 276 -16.12 1.76 -20.96
N LEU A 277 -15.56 2.22 -19.84
CA LEU A 277 -16.09 3.32 -19.04
C LEU A 277 -15.80 4.71 -19.61
N GLY A 278 -15.00 4.81 -20.68
CA GLY A 278 -14.55 6.10 -21.21
C GLY A 278 -13.60 6.85 -20.28
N VAL A 279 -12.93 6.13 -19.37
CA VAL A 279 -11.93 6.69 -18.43
C VAL A 279 -10.55 6.63 -19.10
N PRO A 280 -9.73 7.70 -19.01
CA PRO A 280 -8.36 7.65 -19.51
C PRO A 280 -7.56 6.52 -18.86
N VAL A 281 -6.92 5.69 -19.69
CA VAL A 281 -6.00 4.65 -19.20
C VAL A 281 -4.69 5.32 -18.79
N VAL A 282 -4.47 5.40 -17.48
CA VAL A 282 -3.21 5.82 -16.87
C VAL A 282 -2.55 4.60 -16.25
N GLU A 283 -1.25 4.43 -16.44
CA GLU A 283 -0.46 3.45 -15.71
C GLU A 283 0.39 4.14 -14.65
N LEU A 284 0.30 3.66 -13.41
CA LEU A 284 0.99 4.26 -12.29
C LEU A 284 1.48 3.22 -11.30
N PRO A 285 2.80 3.03 -11.10
CA PRO A 285 3.33 2.11 -10.09
C PRO A 285 2.90 2.50 -8.68
N SER A 286 2.64 1.51 -7.82
CA SER A 286 2.41 1.77 -6.41
C SER A 286 3.73 2.02 -5.69
N GLY A 287 3.80 3.13 -4.97
CA GLY A 287 4.91 3.45 -4.05
C GLY A 287 4.80 2.77 -2.68
N ALA A 288 3.63 2.24 -2.35
CA ALA A 288 3.31 1.56 -1.10
C ALA A 288 3.38 0.03 -1.25
N GLY A 289 3.50 -0.67 -0.12
CA GLY A 289 3.25 -2.11 -0.10
C GLY A 289 1.75 -2.37 -0.16
N HIS A 290 1.36 -3.53 -0.68
CA HIS A 290 -0.02 -4.03 -0.67
C HIS A 290 -0.01 -5.56 -0.66
N ASP A 291 -1.12 -6.16 -0.25
CA ASP A 291 -1.30 -7.62 -0.31
C ASP A 291 -1.16 -8.16 -1.74
N ALA A 292 -1.59 -7.41 -2.77
CA ALA A 292 -1.34 -7.75 -4.17
C ALA A 292 0.15 -8.01 -4.47
N GLY A 293 1.08 -7.31 -3.81
CA GLY A 293 2.51 -7.52 -3.99
C GLY A 293 2.98 -8.86 -3.43
N ILE A 294 2.41 -9.29 -2.30
CA ILE A 294 2.69 -10.59 -1.68
C ILE A 294 2.18 -11.73 -2.55
N LEU A 295 0.94 -11.62 -3.04
CA LEU A 295 0.32 -12.63 -3.89
C LEU A 295 1.02 -12.73 -5.26
N ALA A 296 1.34 -11.59 -5.88
CA ALA A 296 2.07 -11.55 -7.14
C ALA A 296 3.48 -12.15 -7.02
N ALA A 297 4.21 -11.86 -5.94
CA ALA A 297 5.52 -12.46 -5.68
C ALA A 297 5.45 -13.99 -5.49
N ALA A 298 4.30 -14.50 -5.02
CA ALA A 298 4.03 -15.94 -4.91
C ALA A 298 3.54 -16.58 -6.22
N GLY A 299 3.42 -15.81 -7.31
CA GLY A 299 3.02 -16.30 -8.62
C GLY A 299 1.51 -16.26 -8.89
N VAL A 300 0.71 -15.57 -8.06
CA VAL A 300 -0.71 -15.34 -8.34
C VAL A 300 -0.84 -14.22 -9.39
N PRO A 301 -1.51 -14.46 -10.53
CA PRO A 301 -1.83 -13.40 -11.50
C PRO A 301 -2.61 -12.28 -10.81
N SER A 302 -2.00 -11.10 -10.70
CA SER A 302 -2.52 -10.02 -9.87
C SER A 302 -2.54 -8.69 -10.62
N ALA A 303 -3.53 -7.85 -10.35
CA ALA A 303 -3.54 -6.45 -10.77
C ALA A 303 -4.10 -5.56 -9.67
N MET A 304 -3.78 -4.28 -9.73
CA MET A 304 -4.46 -3.27 -8.91
C MET A 304 -5.05 -2.15 -9.76
N LEU A 305 -6.14 -1.59 -9.24
CA LEU A 305 -6.76 -0.36 -9.70
C LEU A 305 -6.54 0.71 -8.64
N PHE A 306 -6.03 1.86 -9.05
CA PHE A 306 -5.93 3.04 -8.19
C PHE A 306 -7.09 3.99 -8.38
N VAL A 307 -7.53 4.58 -7.27
CA VAL A 307 -8.46 5.71 -7.19
C VAL A 307 -7.69 6.95 -6.81
N ARG A 308 -7.98 8.06 -7.49
CA ARG A 308 -7.35 9.36 -7.21
C ARG A 308 -7.50 9.78 -5.75
N SER A 309 -6.36 9.99 -5.09
CA SER A 309 -6.29 10.68 -3.80
C SER A 309 -6.24 12.20 -4.02
N LEU A 310 -7.26 12.90 -3.52
CA LEU A 310 -7.34 14.36 -3.49
C LEU A 310 -6.50 14.94 -2.33
N ASN A 311 -6.65 16.24 -2.07
CA ASN A 311 -5.97 16.94 -0.97
C ASN A 311 -4.44 16.77 -1.02
N GLY A 312 -3.87 16.82 -2.23
CA GLY A 312 -2.42 16.64 -2.42
C GLY A 312 -1.93 15.20 -2.24
N GLY A 313 -2.82 14.20 -2.31
CA GLY A 313 -2.46 12.80 -2.20
C GLY A 313 -2.18 12.35 -0.77
N VAL A 314 -2.70 13.07 0.23
CA VAL A 314 -2.51 12.74 1.64
C VAL A 314 -3.15 11.38 1.93
N SER A 315 -2.42 10.54 2.65
CA SER A 315 -2.85 9.26 3.22
C SER A 315 -2.15 9.05 4.57
N HIS A 316 -2.49 7.99 5.31
CA HIS A 316 -2.08 7.78 6.71
C HIS A 316 -2.41 8.99 7.61
N SER A 317 -3.55 9.63 7.32
CA SER A 317 -4.00 10.85 7.98
C SER A 317 -5.52 10.96 7.93
N PRO A 318 -6.17 11.61 8.90
CA PRO A 318 -7.62 11.88 8.86
C PRO A 318 -8.03 12.79 7.68
N ASP A 319 -7.06 13.47 7.08
CA ASP A 319 -7.25 14.39 5.94
C ASP A 319 -7.28 13.68 4.57
N GLU A 320 -7.24 12.34 4.57
CA GLU A 320 -7.37 11.53 3.36
C GLU A 320 -8.72 11.77 2.67
N LEU A 321 -8.67 11.99 1.36
CA LEU A 321 -9.86 12.37 0.60
C LEU A 321 -9.84 11.72 -0.78
N SER A 322 -10.93 11.03 -1.14
CA SER A 322 -11.24 10.62 -2.50
C SER A 322 -12.65 11.06 -2.85
N SER A 323 -12.90 11.45 -4.10
CA SER A 323 -14.22 11.95 -4.47
C SER A 323 -15.25 10.81 -4.57
N PRO A 324 -16.53 11.03 -4.18
CA PRO A 324 -17.61 10.08 -4.40
C PRO A 324 -17.74 9.59 -5.85
N VAL A 325 -17.44 10.46 -6.81
CA VAL A 325 -17.54 10.16 -8.26
C VAL A 325 -16.42 9.22 -8.67
N ASP A 326 -15.18 9.48 -8.25
CA ASP A 326 -14.04 8.60 -8.54
C ASP A 326 -14.22 7.23 -7.90
N ILE A 327 -14.75 7.17 -6.67
CA ILE A 327 -15.08 5.91 -5.97
C ILE A 327 -16.15 5.12 -6.74
N ALA A 328 -17.21 5.79 -7.22
CA ALA A 328 -18.25 5.11 -8.00
C ALA A 328 -17.68 4.53 -9.31
N LEU A 329 -16.86 5.31 -10.04
CA LEU A 329 -16.17 4.84 -11.24
C LEU A 329 -15.23 3.67 -10.95
N ALA A 330 -14.56 3.68 -9.79
CA ALA A 330 -13.66 2.62 -9.37
C ALA A 330 -14.37 1.29 -9.14
N VAL A 331 -15.54 1.32 -8.47
CA VAL A 331 -16.37 0.12 -8.28
C VAL A 331 -16.86 -0.41 -9.62
N ASP A 332 -17.30 0.48 -10.51
CA ASP A 332 -17.75 0.13 -11.85
C ASP A 332 -16.61 -0.49 -12.71
N ALA A 333 -15.37 -0.04 -12.51
CA ALA A 333 -14.18 -0.59 -13.16
C ALA A 333 -13.81 -1.96 -12.58
N LEU A 334 -13.84 -2.10 -11.25
CA LEU A 334 -13.58 -3.37 -10.57
C LEU A 334 -14.62 -4.43 -11.00
N GLU A 335 -15.90 -4.08 -11.01
CA GLU A 335 -17.00 -4.96 -11.45
C GLU A 335 -16.75 -5.48 -12.88
N ARG A 336 -16.41 -4.59 -13.82
CA ARG A 336 -16.12 -4.97 -15.22
C ARG A 336 -14.87 -5.83 -15.33
N THR A 337 -13.82 -5.51 -14.59
CA THR A 337 -12.57 -6.27 -14.55
C THR A 337 -12.85 -7.71 -14.10
N LEU A 338 -13.55 -7.87 -12.98
CA LEU A 338 -13.94 -9.18 -12.45
C LEU A 338 -14.83 -9.94 -13.44
N ARG A 339 -15.80 -9.27 -14.09
CA ARG A 339 -16.67 -9.87 -15.12
C ARG A 339 -15.91 -10.42 -16.32
N GLN A 340 -14.80 -9.80 -16.69
CA GLN A 340 -13.98 -10.25 -17.82
C GLN A 340 -13.16 -11.48 -17.44
N LEU A 341 -12.62 -11.50 -16.22
CA LEU A 341 -11.80 -12.58 -15.68
C LEU A 341 -12.63 -13.79 -15.20
N SER A 342 -13.93 -13.60 -14.96
CA SER A 342 -14.83 -14.64 -14.45
C SER A 342 -15.49 -15.49 -15.54
N ARG A 343 -15.15 -15.25 -16.82
CA ARG A 343 -15.67 -15.99 -17.98
C ARG A 343 -14.96 -17.34 -18.20
#